data_AF-A0A4C1U681-F1
#
_entry.id   AF-A0A4C1U681-F1
#
_cell.length_a   1.000
_cell.length_b   1.000
_cell.length_c   1.000
_cell.angle_alpha   90.00
_cell.angle_beta   90.00
_cell.angle_gamma   90.00
#
_symmetry.space_group_name_H-M   'P 1'
#
loop_
_entity.id
_entity.type
_entity.pdbx_description
1 polymer ?
#
loop_
_entity_poly.entity_id
_entity_poly.type
_entity_poly.pdbx_seq_one_letter_code
_entity_poly.pdbx_strand_id
1 'polypeptide(L)'
;MYGHSSKNCFQLARCVKCLGDHGTAACTRNKDTDGPPACVLCKSSGHTANYLSCSRAPKRKITQKNKIPLRPFKPRRAERPRERSRKNYHTRKRRRAPVRTRHVKLQLTPPPPRTLKP
;
A
#
# COMPACT_ATOMS: atom_id res chain seq x y z
N MET A 1 -0.14 2.54 -18.71
CA MET A 1 -1.55 2.99 -18.85
C MET A 1 -1.91 3.82 -17.63
N TYR A 2 -2.24 5.09 -17.82
CA TYR A 2 -2.59 6.03 -16.74
C TYR A 2 -4.12 6.05 -16.56
N GLY A 3 -4.60 6.27 -15.32
CA GLY A 3 -6.04 6.39 -15.05
C GLY A 3 -6.80 5.08 -14.84
N HIS A 4 -6.13 4.00 -14.43
CA HIS A 4 -6.79 2.74 -14.08
C HIS A 4 -7.33 2.76 -12.64
N SER A 5 -8.42 2.03 -12.38
CA SER A 5 -8.96 1.84 -11.02
C SER A 5 -8.19 0.75 -10.29
N SER A 6 -7.89 0.96 -9.00
CA SER A 6 -7.20 -0.04 -8.18
C SER A 6 -7.95 -1.38 -8.07
N LYS A 7 -9.29 -1.36 -8.20
CA LYS A 7 -10.13 -2.57 -8.09
C LYS A 7 -10.08 -3.47 -9.34
N ASN A 8 -9.84 -2.90 -10.52
CA ASN A 8 -9.77 -3.61 -11.81
C ASN A 8 -8.38 -3.52 -12.44
N CYS A 9 -7.34 -3.41 -11.61
CA CYS A 9 -5.97 -3.42 -12.10
C CYS A 9 -5.45 -4.86 -12.11
N PHE A 10 -5.29 -5.43 -13.31
CA PHE A 10 -4.71 -6.77 -13.50
C PHE A 10 -3.18 -6.72 -13.74
N GLN A 11 -2.58 -5.55 -13.59
CA GLN A 11 -1.15 -5.36 -13.81
C GLN A 11 -0.35 -5.81 -12.58
N LEU A 12 0.83 -6.39 -12.81
CA LEU A 12 1.78 -6.69 -11.75
C LEU A 12 2.13 -5.42 -10.96
N ALA A 13 2.29 -5.59 -9.64
CA ALA A 13 2.73 -4.52 -8.77
C ALA A 13 4.13 -4.07 -9.17
N ARG A 14 4.31 -2.77 -9.40
CA ARG A 14 5.61 -2.16 -9.70
C ARG A 14 6.03 -1.22 -8.60
N CYS A 15 7.31 -1.27 -8.26
CA CYS A 15 7.87 -0.42 -7.25
C CYS A 15 8.03 1.02 -7.76
N VAL A 16 7.47 1.99 -7.03
CA VAL A 16 7.58 3.43 -7.39
C VAL A 16 8.96 4.03 -7.12
N LYS A 17 9.86 3.30 -6.44
CA LYS A 17 11.24 3.73 -6.19
C LYS A 17 12.17 3.30 -7.34
N CYS A 18 12.05 2.05 -7.78
CA CYS A 18 13.03 1.41 -8.68
C CYS A 18 12.45 0.79 -9.96
N LEU A 19 11.12 0.82 -10.14
CA LEU A 19 10.39 0.19 -11.26
C LEU A 19 10.45 -1.35 -11.33
N GLY A 20 11.05 -2.02 -10.34
CA GLY A 20 11.07 -3.49 -10.27
C GLY A 20 9.70 -4.10 -9.98
N ASP A 21 9.56 -5.40 -10.25
CA ASP A 21 8.31 -6.17 -10.13
C ASP A 21 8.06 -6.63 -8.69
N HIS A 22 8.04 -5.67 -7.77
CA HIS A 22 7.71 -5.88 -6.36
C HIS A 22 6.95 -4.67 -5.81
N GLY A 23 6.23 -4.88 -4.71
CA GLY A 23 5.59 -3.79 -3.97
C GLY A 23 6.62 -2.90 -3.27
N THR A 24 6.33 -1.60 -3.13
CA THR A 24 7.25 -0.60 -2.54
C THR A 24 7.82 -0.99 -1.16
N ALA A 25 7.10 -1.79 -0.37
CA ALA A 25 7.53 -2.26 0.94
C ALA A 25 8.66 -3.31 0.90
N ALA A 26 8.74 -4.10 -0.17
CA ALA A 26 9.79 -5.11 -0.36
C ALA A 26 11.03 -4.54 -1.07
N CYS A 27 11.05 -3.23 -1.33
CA CYS A 27 12.09 -2.61 -2.11
C CYS A 27 13.33 -2.29 -1.25
N THR A 28 14.45 -2.91 -1.59
CA THR A 28 15.76 -2.78 -0.92
C THR A 28 16.50 -1.49 -1.24
N ARG A 29 16.07 -0.73 -2.26
CA ARG A 29 16.66 0.59 -2.58
C ARG A 29 16.56 1.53 -1.37
N ASN A 30 17.71 2.07 -0.99
CA ASN A 30 17.89 3.17 -0.06
C ASN A 30 17.83 4.51 -0.83
N LYS A 31 17.30 5.54 -0.16
CA LYS A 31 17.14 6.88 -0.74
C LYS A 31 18.47 7.63 -0.87
N ASP A 32 19.43 7.32 0.00
CA ASP A 32 20.66 8.09 0.12
C ASP A 32 21.78 7.56 -0.79
N THR A 33 21.78 6.26 -1.08
CA THR A 33 22.86 5.60 -1.84
C THR A 33 22.47 5.28 -3.28
N ASP A 34 21.22 4.92 -3.55
CA ASP A 34 20.84 4.33 -4.83
C ASP A 34 20.36 5.36 -5.87
N GLY A 35 20.73 6.63 -5.73
CA GLY A 35 20.40 7.67 -6.70
C GLY A 35 18.90 7.96 -6.85
N PRO A 36 18.52 8.84 -7.80
CA PRO A 36 17.17 9.35 -7.90
C PRO A 36 16.17 8.29 -8.36
N PRO A 37 14.89 8.39 -7.92
CA PRO A 37 13.86 7.42 -8.29
C PRO A 37 13.56 7.47 -9.78
N ALA A 38 12.98 6.38 -10.28
CA ALA A 38 12.56 6.27 -11.66
C ALA A 38 11.05 6.50 -11.82
N CYS A 39 10.68 7.15 -12.91
CA CYS A 39 9.31 7.56 -13.18
C CYS A 39 8.54 6.45 -13.89
N VAL A 40 7.44 5.99 -13.30
CA VAL A 40 6.57 4.94 -13.89
C VAL A 40 5.95 5.39 -15.24
N LEU A 41 5.83 6.69 -15.48
CA LEU A 41 5.16 7.24 -16.66
C LEU A 41 6.07 7.35 -17.89
N CYS A 42 7.27 7.92 -17.72
CA CYS A 42 8.24 8.11 -18.79
C CYS A 42 9.41 7.12 -18.77
N LYS A 43 9.51 6.28 -17.73
CA LYS A 43 10.56 5.26 -17.54
C LYS A 43 11.99 5.83 -17.39
N SER A 44 12.16 7.15 -17.30
CA SER A 44 13.46 7.77 -17.01
C SER A 44 13.72 7.85 -15.50
N SER A 45 14.99 7.74 -15.11
CA SER A 45 15.46 8.08 -13.76
C SER A 45 15.51 9.60 -13.56
N GLY A 46 15.59 10.06 -12.32
CA GLY A 46 15.72 11.48 -11.97
C GLY A 46 14.49 12.06 -11.26
N HIS A 47 13.31 11.45 -11.41
CA HIS A 47 12.08 11.96 -10.80
C HIS A 47 11.02 10.87 -10.55
N THR A 48 10.10 11.14 -9.63
CA THR A 48 8.94 10.27 -9.37
C THR A 48 7.79 10.56 -10.32
N ALA A 49 6.83 9.64 -10.46
CA ALA A 49 5.65 9.82 -11.31
C ALA A 49 4.75 11.03 -10.95
N ASN A 50 4.93 11.65 -9.77
CA ASN A 50 4.21 12.86 -9.37
C ASN A 50 4.87 14.16 -9.86
N TYR A 51 6.01 14.08 -10.54
CA TYR A 51 6.73 15.25 -11.01
C TYR A 51 5.98 15.95 -12.15
N LEU A 52 5.69 17.24 -11.98
CA LEU A 52 4.81 18.02 -12.86
C LEU A 52 5.40 18.24 -14.26
N SER A 53 6.72 18.31 -14.38
CA SER A 53 7.42 18.49 -15.65
C SER A 53 7.85 17.16 -16.30
N CYS A 54 7.31 16.03 -15.83
CA CYS A 54 7.41 14.79 -16.59
C CYS A 54 6.70 14.94 -17.94
N SER A 55 7.40 14.71 -19.04
CA SER A 55 6.87 14.84 -20.42
C SER A 55 5.64 13.97 -20.69
N ARG A 56 5.51 12.84 -19.98
CA ARG A 56 4.38 11.91 -20.09
C ARG A 56 3.27 12.18 -19.06
N ALA A 57 3.46 13.10 -18.12
CA ALA A 57 2.42 13.43 -17.16
C ALA A 57 1.23 14.10 -17.89
N PRO A 58 -0.01 13.74 -17.56
CA PRO A 58 -1.17 14.42 -18.12
C PRO A 58 -1.14 15.90 -17.76
N LYS A 59 -1.14 16.77 -18.78
CA LYS A 59 -1.31 18.21 -18.57
C LYS A 59 -2.68 18.43 -17.97
N ARG A 60 -2.74 19.17 -16.86
CA ARG A 60 -4.01 19.62 -16.29
C ARG A 60 -4.66 20.53 -17.33
N LYS A 61 -5.69 20.03 -18.02
CA LYS A 61 -6.59 20.92 -18.76
C LYS A 61 -7.29 21.77 -17.72
N ILE A 62 -6.88 23.02 -17.58
CA ILE A 62 -7.65 23.99 -16.83
C ILE A 62 -8.89 24.22 -17.68
N THR A 63 -9.92 23.39 -17.50
CA THR A 63 -11.25 23.77 -17.95
C THR A 63 -11.57 25.01 -17.12
N GLN A 64 -11.60 26.19 -17.76
CA GLN A 64 -12.15 27.38 -17.14
C GLN A 64 -13.60 27.05 -16.82
N LYS A 65 -13.84 26.52 -15.62
CA LYS A 65 -15.19 26.34 -15.13
C LYS A 65 -15.68 27.76 -14.92
N ASN A 66 -16.57 28.21 -15.82
CA ASN A 66 -17.43 29.35 -15.59
C ASN A 66 -17.78 29.40 -14.11
N LYS A 67 -17.57 30.58 -13.52
CA LYS A 67 -17.62 30.90 -12.09
C LYS A 67 -18.85 30.25 -11.44
N ILE A 68 -18.74 28.99 -11.04
CA ILE A 68 -19.66 28.39 -10.10
C ILE A 68 -19.36 29.18 -8.82
N PRO A 69 -20.32 29.88 -8.21
CA PRO A 69 -20.10 30.52 -6.92
C PRO A 69 -19.48 29.46 -6.03
N LEU A 70 -18.26 29.73 -5.54
CA LEU A 70 -17.60 28.87 -4.58
C LEU A 70 -18.63 28.65 -3.47
N ARG A 71 -19.19 27.44 -3.38
CA ARG A 71 -20.04 27.10 -2.24
C ARG A 71 -19.23 27.52 -1.01
N PRO A 72 -19.82 28.27 -0.05
CA PRO A 72 -19.09 28.75 1.11
C PRO A 72 -18.26 27.60 1.64
N PHE A 73 -16.94 27.80 1.71
CA PHE A 73 -16.02 26.81 2.22
C PHE A 73 -16.42 26.57 3.67
N LYS A 74 -17.32 25.59 3.92
CA LYS A 74 -17.55 25.12 5.27
C LYS A 74 -16.21 24.51 5.67
N PRO A 75 -15.48 25.08 6.64
CA PRO A 75 -14.27 24.44 7.11
C PRO A 75 -14.68 23.04 7.53
N ARG A 76 -14.19 22.03 6.82
CA ARG A 76 -14.38 20.65 7.22
C ARG A 76 -13.64 20.56 8.55
N ARG A 77 -14.38 20.63 9.67
CA ARG A 77 -13.86 20.63 11.04
C ARG A 77 -12.61 19.76 11.11
N ALA A 78 -11.45 20.39 11.21
CA ALA A 78 -10.14 19.78 10.94
C ALA A 78 -9.66 18.88 12.08
N GLU A 79 -10.56 18.25 12.83
CA GLU A 79 -10.22 17.79 14.17
C GLU A 79 -9.71 16.34 14.22
N ARG A 80 -10.00 15.47 13.24
CA ARG A 80 -9.70 14.02 13.39
C ARG A 80 -9.14 13.20 12.21
N PRO A 81 -8.73 13.75 11.04
CA PRO A 81 -8.15 12.90 9.98
C PRO A 81 -6.89 12.15 10.41
N ARG A 82 -5.97 12.81 11.15
CA ARG A 82 -4.71 12.19 11.62
C ARG A 82 -4.93 11.10 12.65
N GLU A 83 -5.81 11.35 13.63
CA GLU A 83 -6.13 10.37 14.68
C GLU A 83 -6.83 9.13 14.08
N ARG A 84 -7.82 9.33 13.20
CA ARG A 84 -8.51 8.23 12.51
C ARG A 84 -7.56 7.43 11.62
N SER A 85 -6.65 8.10 10.92
CA SER A 85 -5.62 7.43 10.11
C SER A 85 -4.67 6.60 10.98
N ARG A 86 -4.21 7.13 12.12
CA ARG A 86 -3.39 6.38 13.11
C ARG A 86 -4.12 5.15 13.65
N LYS A 87 -5.39 5.28 14.04
CA LYS A 87 -6.22 4.15 14.48
C LYS A 87 -6.35 3.09 13.39
N ASN A 88 -6.63 3.48 12.15
CA ASN A 88 -6.73 2.56 11.01
C ASN A 88 -5.40 1.86 10.68
N TYR A 89 -4.28 2.56 10.82
CA TYR A 89 -2.94 1.97 10.66
C TYR A 89 -2.67 0.92 11.75
N HIS A 90 -2.95 1.23 13.02
CA HIS A 90 -2.77 0.28 14.13
C HIS A 90 -3.68 -0.94 14.03
N THR A 91 -4.96 -0.78 13.65
CA THR A 91 -5.86 -1.92 13.47
C THR A 91 -5.43 -2.82 12.31
N ARG A 92 -4.99 -2.23 11.18
CA ARG A 92 -4.40 -2.99 10.06
C ARG A 92 -3.11 -3.71 10.46
N LYS A 93 -2.24 -3.09 11.25
CA LYS A 93 -1.02 -3.72 11.78
C LYS A 93 -1.35 -4.90 12.69
N ARG A 94 -2.35 -4.78 13.57
CA ARG A 94 -2.83 -5.88 14.44
C ARG A 94 -3.44 -7.04 13.65
N ARG A 95 -4.23 -6.78 12.60
CA ARG A 95 -4.80 -7.82 11.73
C ARG A 95 -3.73 -8.58 10.93
N ARG A 96 -2.61 -7.95 10.64
CA ARG A 96 -1.46 -8.54 9.94
C ARG A 96 -0.43 -9.14 10.87
N ALA A 97 -0.54 -8.93 12.18
CA ALA A 97 0.30 -9.62 13.13
C ALA A 97 -0.05 -11.12 13.05
N PRO A 98 0.95 -12.01 13.15
CA PRO A 98 0.69 -13.43 13.19
C PRO A 98 -0.30 -13.69 14.31
N VAL A 99 -1.46 -14.27 13.98
CA VAL A 99 -2.37 -14.81 14.99
C VAL A 99 -1.52 -15.80 15.76
N ARG A 100 -1.30 -15.58 17.06
CA ARG A 100 -0.76 -16.60 17.94
C ARG A 100 -1.70 -17.79 17.82
N THR A 101 -1.34 -18.78 17.00
CA THR A 101 -1.94 -20.10 17.08
C THR A 101 -1.76 -20.52 18.52
N ARG A 102 -2.86 -20.63 19.27
CA ARG A 102 -2.81 -21.39 20.51
C ARG A 102 -2.34 -22.78 20.08
N HIS A 103 -1.12 -23.15 20.45
CA HIS A 103 -0.77 -24.56 20.48
C HIS A 103 -1.77 -25.21 21.43
N VAL A 104 -2.81 -25.82 20.89
CA VAL A 104 -3.52 -26.86 21.62
C VAL A 104 -2.48 -27.94 21.77
N LYS A 105 -1.95 -28.09 22.98
CA LYS A 105 -1.15 -29.26 23.34
C LYS A 105 -2.11 -30.43 23.24
N LEU A 106 -2.18 -31.08 22.07
CA LEU A 106 -2.75 -32.41 21.94
C LEU A 106 -1.95 -33.28 22.89
N GLN A 107 -2.50 -33.52 24.08
CA GLN A 107 -1.97 -34.53 24.97
C GLN A 107 -2.20 -35.85 24.25
N LEU A 108 -1.14 -36.38 23.62
CA LEU A 108 -1.11 -37.76 23.17
C LEU A 108 -1.18 -38.61 24.43
N THR A 109 -2.40 -39.03 24.79
CA THR A 109 -2.58 -40.11 25.76
C THR A 109 -1.95 -41.37 25.15
N PRO A 110 -1.01 -42.04 25.83
CA PRO A 110 -0.47 -43.30 25.33
C PRO A 110 -1.59 -44.34 25.17
N PRO A 111 -1.54 -45.20 24.15
CA PRO A 111 -2.53 -46.27 23.99
C PRO A 111 -2.46 -47.24 25.19
N PRO A 112 -3.58 -47.85 25.59
CA PRO A 112 -3.58 -48.81 26.68
C PRO A 112 -2.73 -50.04 26.32
N PRO A 113 -2.09 -50.68 27.32
CA PRO A 113 -1.28 -51.87 27.09
C PRO A 113 -2.17 -53.01 26.56
N ARG A 114 -1.73 -53.68 25.49
CA ARG A 114 -2.35 -54.91 25.00
C ARG A 114 -2.10 -56.01 26.02
N THR A 115 -3.13 -56.41 26.76
CA THR A 115 -3.11 -57.64 27.54
C THR A 115 -3.15 -58.83 26.57
N LEU A 116 -2.05 -59.57 26.46
CA LEU A 116 -2.07 -60.95 25.99
C LEU A 116 -2.70 -61.78 27.11
N LYS A 117 -3.88 -62.35 26.86
CA LYS A 117 -4.46 -63.38 27.73
C LYS A 117 -3.69 -64.70 27.54
N PRO A 118 -3.59 -65.53 28.59
CA PRO A 118 -2.81 -66.77 28.57
C PRO A 118 -3.37 -67.82 27.60
#